data_AF-A0A8T4GAY3-F1
#
_entry.id   AF-A0A8T4GAY3-F1
#
_cell.length_a   1.000
_cell.length_b   1.000
_cell.length_c   1.000
_cell.angle_alpha   90.00
_cell.angle_beta   90.00
_cell.angle_gamma   90.00
#
_symmetry.space_group_name_H-M   'P 1'
#
loop_
_entity.id
_entity.type
_entity.pdbx_description
1 polymer ?
#
loop_
_entity_poly.entity_id
_entity_poly.type
_entity_poly.pdbx_seq_one_letter_code
_entity_poly.pdbx_strand_id
1 'polypeptide(L)' 'MVGVQTKWNKVQISATIYPEHAKILEAILQGNYSKPIAHQSVSEILRRAIELYADYLGVQKIKELGGVG' A
#
# COMPACT_ATOMS: atom_id res chain seq x y z
N MET A 1 1.43 10.18 -14.60
CA MET A 1 0.60 9.00 -14.30
C MET A 1 1.45 8.07 -13.44
N VAL A 2 0.99 7.66 -12.25
CA VAL A 2 1.82 6.95 -11.23
C VAL A 2 1.82 5.42 -11.43
N GLY A 3 1.14 4.90 -12.46
CA GLY A 3 1.10 3.48 -12.76
C GLY A 3 0.32 3.19 -14.05
N VAL A 4 0.08 1.91 -14.31
CA VAL A 4 -0.65 1.42 -15.49
C VAL A 4 -2.01 0.88 -15.05
N GLN A 5 -3.09 1.31 -15.71
CA GLN A 5 -4.41 0.77 -15.44
C GLN A 5 -4.48 -0.69 -15.92
N THR A 6 -4.95 -1.56 -15.03
CA THR A 6 -5.11 -2.99 -15.30
C THR A 6 -6.56 -3.29 -15.71
N LYS A 7 -6.78 -4.48 -16.27
CA LYS A 7 -8.10 -4.97 -16.69
C LYS A 7 -9.13 -5.07 -15.55
N TRP A 8 -8.70 -4.98 -14.28
CA TRP A 8 -9.52 -5.13 -13.09
C TRP A 8 -9.89 -3.79 -12.43
N ASN A 9 -9.81 -2.69 -13.19
CA ASN A 9 -9.98 -1.33 -12.67
C ASN A 9 -9.05 -0.98 -11.50
N LYS A 10 -7.86 -1.61 -11.46
CA LYS A 10 -6.80 -1.31 -10.48
C LYS A 10 -5.62 -0.67 -11.19
N VAL A 11 -4.87 0.17 -10.49
CA VAL A 11 -3.61 0.74 -11.00
C VAL A 11 -2.45 -0.09 -10.47
N GLN A 12 -1.64 -0.66 -11.37
CA GLN A 12 -0.39 -1.31 -11.02
C GLN A 12 0.74 -0.27 -11.00
N ILE A 13 1.47 -0.22 -9.89
CA ILE A 13 2.60 0.69 -9.69
C ILE A 13 3.88 -0.16 -9.67
N SER A 14 4.89 0.26 -10.42
CA SER A 14 6.24 -0.30 -10.34
C SER A 14 7.14 0.72 -9.66
N ALA A 15 7.77 0.33 -8.55
CA ALA A 15 8.68 1.19 -7.80
C ALA A 15 9.94 0.42 -7.40
N THR A 16 11.08 1.11 -7.43
CA THR A 16 12.34 0.58 -6.90
C THR A 16 12.48 1.03 -5.45
N ILE A 17 12.73 0.09 -4.55
CA ILE A 17 12.97 0.34 -3.13
C ILE A 17 14.35 -0.17 -2.73
N TYR A 18 14.89 0.34 -1.63
CA TYR A 18 16.14 -0.20 -1.09
C TYR A 18 15.95 -1.64 -0.59
N PRO A 19 16.98 -2.50 -0.66
CA PRO A 19 16.90 -3.89 -0.21
C PRO A 19 16.46 -4.05 1.25
N GLU A 20 16.85 -3.12 2.12
CA GLU A 20 16.46 -3.13 3.53
C GLU A 20 14.94 -2.98 3.71
N HIS A 21 14.29 -2.17 2.88
CA HIS A 21 12.83 -2.02 2.90
C HIS A 21 12.11 -3.29 2.40
N ALA A 22 12.70 -4.00 1.42
CA ALA A 22 12.16 -5.29 0.98
C ALA A 22 12.14 -6.30 2.14
N LYS A 23 13.22 -6.37 2.93
CA LYS A 23 13.28 -7.23 4.12
C LYS A 23 12.23 -6.87 5.17
N ILE A 24 11.94 -5.58 5.35
CA ILE A 24 10.87 -5.13 6.24
C ILE A 24 9.50 -5.65 5.75
N LEU A 25 9.21 -5.54 4.45
CA LEU A 25 7.96 -6.04 3.87
C LEU A 25 7.84 -7.57 4.05
N GLU A 26 8.93 -8.31 3.89
CA GLU A 26 8.95 -9.76 4.13
C GLU A 26 8.70 -10.11 5.60
N ALA A 27 9.35 -9.43 6.54
CA ALA A 27 9.11 -9.65 7.97
C ALA A 27 7.64 -9.39 8.35
N ILE A 28 7.03 -8.38 7.75
CA ILE A 28 5.60 -8.07 7.93
C ILE A 28 4.71 -9.16 7.31
N LEU A 29 5.07 -9.74 6.16
CA LEU A 29 4.29 -10.87 5.61
C LEU A 29 4.40 -12.12 6.47
N GLN A 30 5.55 -12.34 7.10
CA GLN A 30 5.80 -13.48 7.98
C GLN A 30 5.13 -13.33 9.36
N GLY A 31 4.51 -12.19 9.67
CA GLY A 31 3.93 -11.96 10.98
C GLY A 31 4.97 -11.65 12.07
N ASN A 32 6.19 -11.27 11.71
CA ASN A 32 7.28 -10.99 12.64
C ASN A 32 7.14 -9.60 13.29
N TYR A 33 6.02 -9.35 13.98
CA TYR A 33 5.73 -8.12 14.71
C TYR A 33 4.72 -8.39 15.83
N SER A 34 4.67 -7.48 16.82
CA SER A 34 3.90 -7.71 18.05
C SER A 34 2.40 -7.43 17.95
N LYS A 35 1.91 -6.88 16.83
CA LYS A 35 0.48 -6.51 16.67
C LYS A 35 -0.33 -7.73 16.19
N PRO A 36 -1.55 -7.96 16.70
CA PRO A 36 -2.41 -9.09 16.32
C PRO A 36 -3.15 -8.79 15.01
N ILE A 37 -2.42 -8.45 13.96
CA ILE A 37 -2.95 -8.18 12.63
C ILE A 37 -2.18 -9.09 11.70
N ALA A 38 -2.84 -9.64 10.67
CA ALA A 38 -2.16 -10.36 9.61
C ALA A 38 -2.31 -9.57 8.30
N HIS A 39 -1.31 -9.67 7.44
CA HIS A 39 -1.34 -9.07 6.10
C HIS A 39 -1.23 -10.16 5.05
N GLN A 40 -2.11 -10.13 4.06
CA GLN A 40 -2.20 -11.20 3.06
C GLN A 40 -1.28 -10.98 1.85
N SER A 41 -0.84 -9.74 1.62
CA SER A 41 0.00 -9.39 0.47
C SER A 41 0.77 -8.09 0.68
N VAL A 42 1.87 -7.92 -0.06
CA VAL A 42 2.63 -6.66 -0.09
C VAL A 42 1.74 -5.49 -0.52
N SER A 43 0.82 -5.71 -1.46
CA SER A 43 -0.12 -4.70 -1.92
C SER A 43 -1.00 -4.17 -0.79
N GLU A 44 -1.41 -5.02 0.16
CA GLU A 44 -2.19 -4.57 1.32
C GLU A 44 -1.34 -3.72 2.28
N ILE A 45 -0.09 -4.14 2.52
CA ILE A 45 0.86 -3.41 3.37
C ILE A 45 1.10 -2.02 2.81
N LEU A 46 1.41 -1.94 1.51
CA LEU A 46 1.66 -0.69 0.81
C LEU A 46 0.41 0.20 0.78
N ARG A 47 -0.78 -0.35 0.58
CA ARG A 47 -2.03 0.41 0.64
C ARG A 47 -2.18 1.12 1.98
N ARG A 48 -2.02 0.40 3.09
CA ARG A 48 -2.13 0.99 4.44
C ARG A 48 -1.04 2.04 4.69
N ALA A 49 0.19 1.78 4.25
CA ALA A 49 1.28 2.74 4.37
C ALA A 49 0.99 4.04 3.60
N ILE A 50 0.45 3.94 2.37
CA ILE A 50 0.03 5.09 1.57
C ILE A 50 -1.10 5.84 2.26
N GLU A 51 -2.12 5.16 2.78
CA GLU A 51 -3.25 5.77 3.49
C GLU A 51 -2.79 6.54 4.74
N LEU A 52 -1.93 5.93 5.57
CA LEU A 52 -1.39 6.56 6.77
C LEU A 52 -0.50 7.76 6.43
N TYR A 53 0.32 7.65 5.39
CA TYR A 53 1.19 8.75 4.97
C TYR A 53 0.39 9.89 4.33
N ALA A 54 -0.67 9.58 3.58
CA ALA A 54 -1.59 10.56 3.04
C ALA A 54 -2.33 11.32 4.16
N ASP A 55 -2.82 10.60 5.18
CA ASP A 55 -3.42 11.21 6.38
C ASP A 55 -2.44 12.14 7.11
N TYR A 56 -1.21 11.66 7.35
CA TYR A 56 -0.12 12.45 7.94
C TYR A 56 0.16 13.74 7.15
N LEU A 57 0.11 13.68 5.82
CA LEU A 57 0.29 14.85 4.94
C LEU A 57 -0.97 15.73 4.79
N GLY A 58 -2.10 15.33 5.38
CA GLY A 58 -3.37 16.06 5.25
C GLY A 58 -4.03 15.92 3.87
N VAL A 59 -3.71 14.86 3.12
CA VAL A 59 -4.33 14.55 1.81
C VAL A 59 -5.72 13.94 2.04
N GLN A 60 -6.67 14.72 2.56
CA GLN A 60 -8.02 14.25 2.93
C GLN A 60 -8.98 14.08 1.73
N LYS A 61 -8.57 14.44 0.51
CA LYS A 61 -9.43 14.52 -0.68
C LYS A 61 -9.34 13.32 -1.64
N ILE A 62 -9.34 12.08 -1.14
CA ILE A 62 -9.36 10.88 -2.04
C ILE A 62 -10.68 10.09 -1.95
N LYS A 63 -11.64 10.48 -1.09
CA LYS A 63 -13.01 9.91 -1.16
C LYS A 63 -13.75 10.27 -2.47
N GLU A 64 -13.32 11.31 -3.18
CA GLU A 64 -13.93 11.75 -4.46
C GLU A 64 -13.25 11.17 -5.71
N LEU A 65 -12.10 10.50 -5.58
CA LEU A 65 -11.33 9.99 -6.74
C LEU A 65 -11.56 8.50 -7.05
N GLY A 66 -12.42 7.81 -6.30
CA GLY A 66 -12.63 6.37 -6.46
C GLY A 66 -13.96 5.84 -5.95
N GLY A 67 -15.01 6.67 -5.93
CA GLY A 67 -16.37 6.23 -5.62
C GLY A 67 -16.88 5.26 -6.70
N VAL A 68 -16.60 3.96 -6.52
CA VAL A 68 -17.42 2.90 -7.08
C VAL A 68 -18.49 2.60 -6.03
N GLY A 69 -19.64 3.25 -6.20
CA GLY A 69 -20.90 2.76 -5.66
C GLY A 69 -21.42 1.58 -6.48
#